data_AF-A0A7H4PG49-F1
#
_entry.id   AF-A0A7H4PG49-F1
#
_cell.length_a   1.000
_cell.length_b   1.000
_cell.length_c   1.000
_cell.angle_alpha   90.00
_cell.angle_beta   90.00
_cell.angle_gamma   90.00
#
_symmetry.space_group_name_H-M   'P 1'
#
loop_
_entity.id
_entity.type
_entity.pdbx_description
1 polymer ?
#
loop_
_entity_poly.entity_id
_entity_poly.type
_entity_poly.pdbx_seq_one_letter_code
_entity_poly.pdbx_strand_id
1 'polypeptide(L)' 'MVSYREAGPAYPTEVIDEFATITFVRDCGADNDEVINCPANELPDNFPANL' A
#
# COMPACT_ATOMS: atom_id res chain seq x y z
N MET A 1 9.19 -13.89 4.16
CA MET A 1 10.02 -12.70 3.83
C MET A 1 11.47 -12.89 4.21
N VAL A 2 11.78 -13.29 5.46
CA VAL A 2 13.17 -13.51 5.92
C VAL A 2 13.95 -14.52 5.05
N SER A 3 13.37 -15.69 4.76
CA SER A 3 14.03 -16.72 3.94
C SER A 3 14.35 -16.25 2.51
N TYR A 4 13.44 -15.51 1.87
CA TYR A 4 13.67 -14.95 0.52
C TYR A 4 14.78 -13.90 0.52
N ARG A 5 14.80 -13.03 1.53
CA ARG A 5 15.87 -12.04 1.72
C ARG A 5 17.24 -12.73 1.86
N GLU A 6 17.30 -13.81 2.64
CA GLU A 6 18.54 -14.55 2.91
C GLU A 6 19.01 -15.40 1.72
N ALA A 7 18.09 -15.89 0.89
CA ALA A 7 18.42 -16.63 -0.33
C ALA A 7 19.09 -15.74 -1.41
N GLY A 8 18.72 -14.46 -1.48
CA GLY A 8 19.28 -13.49 -2.42
C GLY A 8 18.92 -13.75 -3.89
N PRO A 9 19.54 -13.01 -4.84
CA PRO A 9 20.54 -11.97 -4.60
C PRO A 9 19.92 -10.67 -4.08
N ALA A 10 20.54 -10.06 -3.07
CA ALA A 10 20.13 -8.75 -2.55
C ALA A 10 20.62 -7.57 -3.41
N TYR A 11 21.59 -7.84 -4.31
CA TYR A 11 22.23 -6.83 -5.15
C TYR A 11 22.27 -7.27 -6.62
N PRO A 12 22.27 -6.32 -7.57
CA PRO A 12 22.19 -4.87 -7.36
C PRO A 12 20.82 -4.41 -6.83
N THR A 13 20.80 -3.38 -5.99
CA THR A 13 19.55 -2.80 -5.48
C THR A 13 18.93 -1.94 -6.57
N GLU A 14 17.69 -2.23 -6.93
CA GLU A 14 16.91 -1.38 -7.83
C GLU A 14 16.46 -0.12 -7.09
N VAL A 15 16.71 1.05 -7.67
CA VAL A 15 16.32 2.35 -7.12
C VAL A 15 15.24 2.95 -8.03
N ILE A 16 14.03 3.13 -7.48
CA ILE A 16 12.92 3.77 -8.17
C ILE A 16 12.69 5.14 -7.49
N ASP A 17 12.79 6.21 -8.27
CA ASP A 17 12.61 7.60 -7.80
C ASP A 17 11.54 8.29 -8.65
N GLU A 18 10.32 8.35 -8.12
CA GLU A 18 9.14 8.90 -8.81
C GLU A 18 8.30 9.77 -7.87
N PHE A 19 7.76 10.87 -8.43
CA PHE A 19 6.72 11.65 -7.77
C PHE A 19 5.34 11.04 -8.01
N ALA A 20 4.42 11.27 -7.09
CA ALA A 20 3.01 10.91 -7.24
C ALA A 20 2.10 12.10 -6.94
N THR A 21 0.93 12.11 -7.60
CA THR A 21 -0.14 13.06 -7.29
C THR A 21 -1.12 12.40 -6.32
N ILE A 22 -1.39 13.04 -5.19
CA ILE A 22 -2.41 12.57 -4.23
C ILE A 22 -3.80 12.80 -4.85
N THR A 23 -4.62 11.75 -4.92
CA THR A 23 -5.96 11.80 -5.52
C THR A 23 -7.09 11.79 -4.49
N PHE A 24 -6.82 11.45 -3.22
CA PHE A 24 -7.80 11.39 -2.14
C PHE A 24 -7.14 11.61 -0.78
N VAL A 25 -7.78 12.41 0.09
CA VAL A 25 -7.34 12.68 1.47
C VAL A 25 -8.57 12.74 2.38
N ARG A 26 -8.54 12.03 3.51
CA ARG A 26 -9.51 12.15 4.61
C ARG A 26 -8.84 11.89 5.95
N ASP A 27 -9.45 12.38 7.03
CA ASP A 27 -9.09 12.03 8.41
C ASP A 27 -9.86 10.78 8.85
N CYS A 28 -9.21 9.86 9.54
CA CYS A 28 -9.79 8.61 10.04
C CYS A 28 -9.59 8.40 11.55
N GLY A 29 -8.96 9.34 12.26
CA GLY A 29 -8.58 9.17 13.65
C GLY A 29 -7.44 8.17 13.87
N ALA A 30 -7.00 8.03 15.12
CA ALA A 30 -6.02 7.02 15.53
C ALA A 30 -6.70 5.66 15.76
N ASP A 31 -5.93 4.57 15.60
CA ASP A 31 -6.31 3.21 15.97
C ASP A 31 -7.62 2.69 15.34
N ASN A 32 -7.92 3.12 14.11
CA ASN A 32 -9.06 2.64 13.34
C ASN A 32 -8.66 1.49 12.41
N ASP A 33 -8.86 0.26 12.90
CA ASP A 33 -8.52 -0.98 12.19
C ASP A 33 -9.38 -1.23 10.93
N GLU A 34 -10.41 -0.43 10.67
CA GLU A 34 -11.31 -0.57 9.52
C GLU A 34 -10.87 0.24 8.29
N VAL A 35 -9.83 1.10 8.40
CA VAL A 35 -9.39 1.94 7.27
C VAL A 35 -8.73 1.12 6.16
N ILE A 36 -7.96 0.08 6.52
CA ILE A 36 -7.32 -0.88 5.59
C ILE A 36 -7.44 -2.28 6.20
N ASN A 37 -8.50 -3.01 5.84
CA ASN A 37 -8.84 -4.31 6.44
C ASN A 37 -9.00 -5.46 5.41
N CYS A 38 -8.82 -5.18 4.12
CA CYS A 38 -8.93 -6.16 3.03
C CYS A 38 -7.91 -5.87 1.92
N PRO A 39 -7.57 -6.85 1.05
CA PRO A 39 -6.71 -6.60 -0.10
C PRO A 39 -7.42 -5.71 -1.13
N ALA A 40 -6.65 -4.93 -1.89
CA ALA A 40 -7.19 -3.91 -2.80
C ALA A 40 -8.17 -4.45 -3.86
N ASN A 41 -8.04 -5.72 -4.25
CA ASN A 41 -8.93 -6.38 -5.20
C ASN A 41 -10.29 -6.79 -4.61
N GLU A 42 -10.47 -6.66 -3.30
CA GLU A 42 -11.75 -6.88 -2.60
C GLU A 42 -12.49 -5.56 -2.31
N LEU A 43 -11.89 -4.41 -2.67
CA LEU A 43 -12.55 -3.11 -2.56
C LEU A 43 -13.68 -2.98 -3.62
N PRO A 44 -14.73 -2.20 -3.34
CA PRO A 44 -15.74 -1.87 -4.34
C PRO A 44 -15.15 -1.16 -5.56
N ASP A 45 -15.71 -1.40 -6.74
CA ASP A 45 -15.26 -0.81 -8.03
C ASP A 45 -15.20 0.72 -8.03
N ASN A 46 -15.97 1.36 -7.15
CA ASN A 46 -16.03 2.81 -7.03
C ASN A 46 -15.11 3.38 -5.94
N PHE A 47 -14.18 2.61 -5.36
CA PHE A 47 -13.19 3.13 -4.41
C PHE A 47 -12.29 4.21 -5.04
N PRO A 48 -12.01 5.34 -4.36
CA PRO A 48 -12.39 5.72 -2.99
C PRO A 48 -13.72 6.51 -2.89
N ALA A 49 -14.55 6.60 -3.93
CA ALA A 49 -15.79 7.37 -3.91
C ALA A 49 -16.91 6.79 -3.02
N ASN A 50 -16.77 5.54 -2.55
CA ASN A 50 -17.68 4.91 -1.58
C ASN A 50 -17.33 5.20 -0.11
N LEU A 51 -16.28 5.98 0.15
CA LEU A 51 -15.72 6.26 1.46
C LEU A 51 -16.31 7.49 2.17
#